data_AF-A0A821X8Q6-F1
#
_entry.id   AF-A0A821X8Q6-F1
#
_cell.length_a   1.000
_cell.length_b   1.000
_cell.length_c   1.000
_cell.angle_alpha   90.00
_cell.angle_beta   90.00
_cell.angle_gamma   90.00
#
_symmetry.space_group_name_H-M   'P 1'
#
loop_
_entity.id
_entity.type
_entity.pdbx_description
1 polymer ?
#
loop_
_entity_poly.entity_id
_entity_poly.type
_entity_poly.pdbx_seq_one_letter_code
_entity_poly.pdbx_strand_id
1 'polypeptide(L)' 'PTPTTTQTPTTQPTNLVCPTSIWSSSYRIVAGTGTKGNAPALLSNPTYVVFDGLKNMHVVDQSNHRVQKFAEGT' A
#
# COMPACT_ATOMS: atom_id res chain seq x y z
N PRO A 1 -27.76 33.55 -40.09
CA PRO A 1 -28.46 33.35 -38.80
C PRO A 1 -27.83 32.14 -38.09
N THR A 2 -27.09 32.39 -37.02
CA THR A 2 -26.45 31.35 -36.20
C THR A 2 -27.51 30.70 -35.31
N PRO A 3 -27.62 29.36 -35.21
CA PRO A 3 -28.44 28.76 -34.17
C PRO A 3 -27.74 28.94 -32.82
N THR A 4 -28.24 29.87 -32.03
CA THR A 4 -27.93 29.98 -30.60
C THR A 4 -28.61 28.82 -29.89
N THR A 5 -27.85 27.83 -29.44
CA THR A 5 -28.34 26.84 -28.49
C THR A 5 -28.26 27.43 -27.08
N THR A 6 -29.40 27.92 -26.60
CA THR A 6 -29.60 28.22 -25.18
C THR A 6 -29.55 26.91 -24.40
N GLN A 7 -28.41 26.62 -23.78
CA GLN A 7 -28.33 25.54 -22.79
C GLN A 7 -28.98 26.05 -21.50
N THR A 8 -30.10 25.45 -21.13
CA THR A 8 -30.72 25.57 -19.81
C THR A 8 -29.69 25.14 -18.75
N PRO A 9 -29.47 25.90 -17.66
CA PRO A 9 -28.60 25.45 -16.57
C PRO A 9 -29.29 24.26 -15.88
N THR A 10 -28.88 23.05 -16.25
CA THR A 10 -29.32 21.85 -15.55
C THR A 10 -28.51 21.80 -14.26
N THR A 11 -29.17 21.93 -13.11
CA THR A 11 -28.52 21.70 -11.82
C THR A 11 -28.04 20.25 -11.78
N GLN A 12 -26.75 20.06 -12.03
CA GLN A 12 -26.05 18.81 -11.77
C GLN A 12 -26.41 18.38 -10.35
N PRO A 13 -26.96 17.16 -10.12
CA PRO A 13 -27.15 16.69 -8.76
C PRO A 13 -25.78 16.70 -8.10
N THR A 14 -25.58 17.55 -7.09
CA THR A 14 -24.33 17.71 -6.36
C THR A 14 -24.02 16.52 -5.44
N ASN A 15 -24.54 15.33 -5.76
CA ASN A 15 -24.39 14.16 -4.91
C ASN A 15 -23.35 13.18 -5.45
N LEU A 16 -22.17 13.70 -5.79
CA LEU A 16 -20.94 12.92 -5.69
C LEU A 16 -20.44 13.00 -4.24
N VAL A 17 -21.29 12.60 -3.30
CA VAL A 17 -20.80 12.14 -2.01
C VAL A 17 -20.11 10.83 -2.32
N CYS A 18 -18.77 10.84 -2.31
CA CYS A 18 -18.05 9.60 -2.06
C CYS A 18 -18.62 9.13 -0.72
N PRO A 19 -19.40 8.01 -0.67
CA PRO A 19 -19.90 7.53 0.61
C PRO A 19 -18.67 7.51 1.50
N THR A 20 -18.78 8.03 2.71
CA THR A 20 -17.70 8.07 3.70
C THR A 20 -17.26 6.62 3.95
N SER A 21 -16.48 6.09 3.03
CA SER A 21 -15.58 4.99 3.21
C SER A 21 -14.59 5.65 4.15
N ILE A 22 -14.91 5.53 5.43
CA ILE A 22 -13.92 5.57 6.49
C ILE A 22 -12.97 4.48 6.04
N TRP A 23 -11.96 4.84 5.25
CA TRP A 23 -10.85 3.98 4.95
C TRP A 23 -10.21 3.76 6.32
N SER A 24 -10.70 2.75 7.04
CA SER A 24 -10.02 2.19 8.19
C SER A 24 -8.74 1.63 7.63
N SER A 25 -7.75 2.51 7.49
CA SER A 25 -6.44 2.23 6.97
C SER A 25 -5.63 1.67 8.13
N SER A 26 -6.06 0.50 8.60
CA SER A 26 -5.25 -0.28 9.53
C SER A 26 -4.00 -0.70 8.77
N TYR A 27 -2.87 -0.09 9.10
CA TYR A 27 -1.57 -0.57 8.64
C TYR A 27 -1.13 -1.69 9.57
N ARG A 28 -0.55 -2.75 9.00
CA ARG A 28 0.08 -3.83 9.75
C ARG A 28 1.51 -3.99 9.28
N ILE A 29 2.43 -4.14 10.23
CA ILE A 29 3.80 -4.53 9.92
C ILE A 29 3.78 -6.00 9.51
N VAL A 30 4.35 -6.30 8.34
CA VAL A 30 4.38 -7.65 7.75
C VAL A 30 5.79 -8.23 7.67
N ALA A 31 6.81 -7.42 7.97
CA ALA A 31 8.20 -7.83 8.01
C ALA A 31 8.98 -6.90 8.97
N GLY A 32 9.82 -7.49 9.80
CA GLY A 32 10.54 -6.76 10.84
C GLY A 32 9.65 -6.30 12.00
N THR A 33 10.17 -5.41 12.83
CA THR A 33 9.44 -4.83 13.98
C THR A 33 9.30 -3.31 13.91
N GLY A 34 9.79 -2.69 12.83
CA GLY A 34 9.93 -1.23 12.72
C GLY A 34 11.22 -0.67 13.34
N THR A 35 12.00 -1.51 14.03
CA THR A 35 13.30 -1.11 14.62
C THR A 35 14.46 -1.74 13.85
N LYS A 36 15.51 -0.96 13.61
CA LYS A 36 16.74 -1.43 12.97
C LYS A 36 17.50 -2.39 13.88
N GLY A 37 18.01 -3.50 13.33
CA GLY A 37 18.92 -4.39 14.05
C GLY A 37 19.26 -5.68 13.29
N ASN A 38 20.04 -6.55 13.93
CA ASN A 38 20.55 -7.80 13.35
C ASN A 38 19.91 -9.07 13.95
N ALA A 39 19.08 -8.94 15.00
CA ALA A 39 18.35 -10.06 15.56
C ALA A 39 17.40 -10.71 14.53
N PRO A 40 16.96 -11.98 14.71
CA PRO A 40 16.18 -12.71 13.71
C PRO A 40 14.86 -12.06 13.27
N ALA A 41 14.26 -11.22 14.10
CA ALA A 41 13.02 -10.50 13.75
C ALA A 41 13.27 -9.04 13.31
N LEU A 42 14.52 -8.58 13.25
CA LEU A 42 14.89 -7.21 12.90
C LEU A 42 15.44 -7.13 11.48
N LEU A 43 15.42 -5.93 10.90
CA LEU A 43 16.00 -5.63 9.59
C LEU A 43 17.04 -4.51 9.74
N SER A 44 18.05 -4.50 8.88
CA SER A 44 19.11 -3.51 8.80
C SER A 44 19.40 -3.17 7.34
N ASN A 45 18.85 -2.05 6.89
CA ASN A 45 18.92 -1.58 5.50
C ASN A 45 18.34 -2.59 4.48
N PRO A 46 17.03 -2.92 4.56
CA PRO A 46 16.38 -3.73 3.54
C PRO A 46 16.32 -2.98 2.21
N THR A 47 16.76 -3.60 1.12
CA THR A 47 16.91 -2.94 -0.19
C THR A 47 15.96 -3.46 -1.27
N TYR A 48 15.46 -4.69 -1.12
CA TYR A 48 14.59 -5.31 -2.11
C TYR A 48 13.61 -6.28 -1.47
N VAL A 49 12.43 -6.41 -2.09
CA VAL A 49 11.36 -7.32 -1.67
C VAL A 49 10.83 -8.08 -2.88
N VAL A 50 10.69 -9.40 -2.76
CA VAL A 50 10.07 -10.25 -3.78
C VAL A 50 9.11 -11.24 -3.12
N PHE A 51 8.12 -11.70 -3.88
CA PHE A 51 7.20 -12.76 -3.45
C PHE A 51 7.46 -14.04 -4.23
N ASP A 52 7.36 -15.19 -3.58
CA ASP A 52 7.35 -16.49 -4.25
C ASP A 52 5.93 -16.92 -4.66
N GLY A 53 5.82 -18.05 -5.37
CA GLY A 53 4.53 -18.60 -5.81
C GLY A 53 3.61 -19.07 -4.67
N LEU A 54 4.15 -19.19 -3.45
CA LEU A 54 3.42 -19.52 -2.22
C LEU A 54 3.12 -18.25 -1.40
N LYS A 55 3.29 -17.06 -1.98
CA LYS A 55 3.08 -15.75 -1.36
C LYS A 55 3.94 -15.49 -0.12
N ASN A 56 5.04 -16.22 0.06
CA ASN A 56 6.03 -15.82 1.05
C ASN A 56 6.77 -14.58 0.55
N MET A 57 7.05 -13.65 1.45
CA MET A 57 7.85 -12.47 1.18
C MET A 57 9.31 -12.77 1.48
N HIS A 58 10.18 -12.46 0.54
CA HIS A 58 11.62 -12.48 0.75
C HIS A 58 12.16 -11.05 0.74
N VAL A 59 12.91 -10.70 1.79
CA VAL A 59 13.51 -9.38 1.98
C VAL A 59 15.02 -9.49 1.94
N VAL A 60 15.66 -8.70 1.07
CA VAL A 60 17.12 -8.57 1.00
C VAL A 60 17.57 -7.56 2.05
N ASP A 61 18.09 -8.08 3.17
CA ASP A 61 18.48 -7.34 4.36
C ASP A 61 19.98 -6.99 4.30
N GLN A 62 20.30 -5.94 3.53
CA GLN A 62 21.62 -5.72 2.96
C GLN A 62 22.72 -5.56 4.03
N SER A 63 22.50 -4.73 5.06
CA SER A 63 23.52 -4.50 6.08
C SER A 63 23.71 -5.67 7.05
N ASN A 64 22.77 -6.62 7.07
CA ASN A 64 22.93 -7.88 7.78
C ASN A 64 23.47 -9.01 6.87
N HIS A 65 23.75 -8.72 5.60
CA HIS A 65 24.26 -9.67 4.61
C HIS A 65 23.42 -10.96 4.52
N ARG A 66 22.09 -10.83 4.60
CA ARG A 66 21.17 -11.97 4.58
C ARG A 66 19.93 -11.70 3.72
N VAL A 67 19.22 -12.77 3.39
CA VAL A 67 17.85 -12.74 2.86
C VAL A 67 16.95 -13.39 3.89
N GLN A 68 15.85 -12.72 4.27
CA GLN A 68 14.88 -13.23 5.24
C GLN A 68 13.56 -13.57 4.57
N LYS A 69 12.92 -14.65 5.03
CA LYS A 69 11.63 -15.13 4.56
C LYS A 69 10.54 -14.83 5.60
N PHE A 70 9.44 -14.24 5.17
CA PHE A 70 8.24 -14.01 5.97
C PHE A 70 7.06 -14.73 5.30
N ALA A 71 6.31 -15.50 6.09
CA ALA A 71 5.16 -16.23 5.58
C ALA A 71 3.95 -15.29 5.43
N GLU A 72 3.01 -15.64 4.56
CA GLU A 72 1.75 -14.90 4.46
C GLU A 72 1.03 -14.95 5.83
N GLY A 73 0.71 -13.77 6.38
CA GLY A 73 -0.08 -13.67 7.61
C GLY A 73 0.69 -13.66 8.93
N THR A 74 2.03 -13.67 8.91
CA THR A 74 2.84 -13.38 10.11
C THR A 74 2.95 -11.88 10.41
#